data_AF-A0A2T0YKP1-F1
#
_entry.id   AF-A0A2T0YKP1-F1
#
_cell.length_a   1.000
_cell.length_b   1.000
_cell.length_c   1.000
_cell.angle_alpha   90.00
_cell.angle_beta   90.00
_cell.angle_gamma   90.00
#
_symmetry.space_group_name_H-M   'P 1'
#
loop_
_entity.id
_entity.type
_entity.pdbx_description
1 polymer ?
#
loop_
_entity_poly.entity_id
_entity_poly.type
_entity_poly.pdbx_seq_one_letter_code
_entity_poly.pdbx_strand_id
1 'polypeptide(L)'
;MINEDARLPQDILHSLPGSNAVMKHGVAVDAARWRAELAKRNLPELTGMLRSLDKVSLTRRDVFEIGDRERTADNAFQLFYYSLSWGLGPKVPRLHHRLDNFASHRDEASELLLSAWNAARSEEFAKDAFSILTTEDGAGRIPWFGPAFSTKFLYFAQGAAAAPKLISLDRDIAVNLARDAWPDATTDVWVPEVYDKYCTLMTEWADEASQDSSVDRTVRADEIELAVTRRA
;
A
#
# COMPACT_ATOMS: atom_id res chain seq x y z
N MET A 1 -12.28 -15.56 -9.25
CA MET A 1 -11.68 -15.51 -7.88
C MET A 1 -10.18 -15.73 -8.01
N ILE A 2 -9.36 -15.22 -7.08
CA ILE A 2 -7.91 -15.52 -7.07
C ILE A 2 -7.72 -17.02 -6.81
N ASN A 3 -6.90 -17.67 -7.65
CA ASN A 3 -6.40 -19.02 -7.47
C ASN A 3 -5.09 -18.95 -6.66
N GLU A 4 -5.17 -19.24 -5.37
CA GLU A 4 -4.02 -19.22 -4.45
C GLU A 4 -3.02 -20.35 -4.79
N ASP A 5 -3.51 -21.48 -5.29
CA ASP A 5 -2.66 -22.62 -5.70
C ASP A 5 -1.91 -22.38 -7.03
N ALA A 6 -2.03 -21.18 -7.63
CA ALA A 6 -1.31 -20.85 -8.86
C ALA A 6 0.20 -20.84 -8.60
N ARG A 7 0.98 -21.50 -9.46
CA ARG A 7 2.44 -21.52 -9.36
C ARG A 7 3.05 -20.18 -9.80
N LEU A 8 4.15 -19.79 -9.16
CA LEU A 8 4.91 -18.61 -9.54
C LEU A 8 5.35 -18.69 -11.02
N PRO A 9 4.97 -17.72 -11.86
CA PRO A 9 5.43 -17.67 -13.24
C PRO A 9 6.95 -17.48 -13.34
N GLN A 10 7.59 -18.24 -14.23
CA GLN A 10 9.04 -18.24 -14.42
C GLN A 10 9.61 -16.87 -14.81
N ASP A 11 8.87 -16.06 -15.56
CA ASP A 11 9.30 -14.71 -15.91
C ASP A 11 9.27 -13.74 -14.72
N ILE A 12 8.37 -13.95 -13.74
CA ILE A 12 8.40 -13.20 -12.47
C ILE A 12 9.61 -13.65 -11.64
N LEU A 13 9.86 -14.96 -11.53
CA LEU A 13 11.03 -15.50 -10.83
C LEU A 13 12.35 -14.94 -11.37
N HIS A 14 12.51 -14.87 -12.69
CA HIS A 14 13.73 -14.34 -13.32
C HIS A 14 13.87 -12.81 -13.24
N SER A 15 12.83 -12.08 -12.80
CA SER A 15 12.83 -10.61 -12.73
C SER A 15 12.80 -10.06 -11.30
N LEU A 16 13.04 -10.92 -10.29
CA LEU A 16 13.01 -10.53 -8.88
C LEU A 16 13.99 -9.38 -8.59
N PRO A 17 13.51 -8.25 -8.06
CA PRO A 17 14.30 -7.02 -7.96
C PRO A 17 15.27 -6.99 -6.77
N GLY A 18 15.08 -7.83 -5.75
CA GLY A 18 15.82 -7.75 -4.49
C GLY A 18 15.22 -6.70 -3.54
N SER A 19 15.28 -6.98 -2.24
CA SER A 19 14.77 -6.09 -1.18
C SER A 19 15.30 -4.64 -1.26
N ASN A 20 16.58 -4.44 -1.62
CA ASN A 20 17.15 -3.10 -1.75
C ASN A 20 16.48 -2.29 -2.87
N ALA A 21 16.13 -2.93 -3.99
CA ALA A 21 15.45 -2.26 -5.09
C ALA A 21 13.98 -1.97 -4.74
N VAL A 22 13.32 -2.86 -3.99
CA VAL A 22 11.98 -2.61 -3.44
C VAL A 22 12.00 -1.37 -2.54
N MET A 23 12.91 -1.30 -1.58
CA MET A 23 12.98 -0.20 -0.61
C MET A 23 13.33 1.15 -1.26
N LYS A 24 14.12 1.12 -2.36
CA LYS A 24 14.47 2.31 -3.16
C LYS A 24 13.41 2.68 -4.19
N HIS A 25 12.40 1.85 -4.42
CA HIS A 25 11.31 2.19 -5.33
C HIS A 25 10.59 3.41 -4.80
N GLY A 26 10.52 4.47 -5.61
CA GLY A 26 9.95 5.73 -5.20
C GLY A 26 9.29 6.48 -6.34
N VAL A 27 8.51 7.49 -5.96
CA VAL A 27 7.76 8.34 -6.89
C VAL A 27 8.13 9.80 -6.67
N ALA A 28 8.03 10.60 -7.74
CA ALA A 28 8.14 12.05 -7.61
C ALA A 28 6.87 12.63 -6.97
N VAL A 29 7.03 13.47 -5.95
CA VAL A 29 5.96 14.14 -5.21
C VAL A 29 6.17 15.65 -5.22
N ASP A 30 5.12 16.40 -5.55
CA ASP A 30 5.06 17.86 -5.36
C ASP A 30 4.60 18.18 -3.93
N ALA A 31 5.56 18.20 -3.02
CA ALA A 31 5.33 18.40 -1.59
C ALA A 31 4.85 19.84 -1.28
N ALA A 32 5.27 20.83 -2.07
CA ALA A 32 4.76 22.20 -1.96
C ALA A 32 3.24 22.26 -2.20
N ARG A 33 2.76 21.57 -3.24
CA ARG A 33 1.33 21.46 -3.51
C ARG A 33 0.58 20.76 -2.38
N TRP A 34 1.13 19.68 -1.83
CA TRP A 34 0.53 19.01 -0.68
C TRP A 34 0.38 19.93 0.54
N ARG A 35 1.45 20.65 0.92
CA ARG A 35 1.39 21.61 2.04
C ARG A 35 0.34 22.69 1.80
N ALA A 36 0.28 23.25 0.60
CA ALA A 36 -0.71 24.26 0.25
C ALA A 36 -2.15 23.71 0.34
N GLU A 37 -2.41 22.50 -0.14
CA GLU A 37 -3.75 21.90 -0.11
C GLU A 37 -4.20 21.49 1.30
N LEU A 38 -3.28 21.06 2.17
CA LEU A 38 -3.58 20.79 3.59
C LEU A 38 -3.87 22.08 4.35
N ALA A 39 -3.06 23.12 4.17
CA ALA A 39 -3.23 24.41 4.83
C ALA A 39 -4.57 25.07 4.48
N LYS A 40 -5.01 25.01 3.22
CA LYS A 40 -6.32 25.51 2.77
C LYS A 40 -7.51 24.89 3.54
N ARG A 41 -7.32 23.71 4.12
CA ARG A 41 -8.36 22.93 4.81
C ARG A 41 -8.16 22.87 6.32
N ASN A 42 -7.19 23.63 6.84
CA ASN A 42 -6.78 23.57 8.25
C ASN A 42 -6.49 22.12 8.73
N LEU A 43 -5.96 21.30 7.82
CA LEU A 43 -5.52 19.95 8.14
C LEU A 43 -4.12 19.98 8.78
N PRO A 44 -3.78 18.99 9.63
CA PRO A 44 -2.47 18.90 10.26
C PRO A 44 -1.31 19.02 9.26
N GLU A 45 -0.30 19.82 9.61
CA GLU A 45 0.85 20.06 8.74
C GLU A 45 1.65 18.78 8.48
N LEU A 46 2.26 18.70 7.29
CA LEU A 46 3.23 17.65 6.99
C LEU A 46 4.45 17.77 7.89
N THR A 47 5.03 16.62 8.23
CA THR A 47 6.31 16.49 8.92
C THR A 47 7.36 15.89 7.99
N GLY A 48 8.63 15.87 8.41
CA GLY A 48 9.70 15.20 7.68
C GLY A 48 10.00 15.80 6.30
N MET A 49 10.34 14.95 5.32
CA MET A 49 10.78 15.41 4.00
C MET A 49 9.69 16.16 3.22
N LEU A 50 8.41 15.76 3.36
CA LEU A 50 7.29 16.44 2.70
C LEU A 50 7.02 17.84 3.30
N ARG A 51 7.57 18.13 4.49
CA ARG A 51 7.57 19.49 5.06
C ARG A 51 8.66 20.38 4.45
N SER A 52 9.85 19.83 4.30
CA SER A 52 11.09 20.61 4.13
C SER A 52 11.49 20.87 2.68
N LEU A 53 10.94 20.12 1.72
CA LEU A 53 11.33 20.17 0.31
C LEU A 53 10.11 20.42 -0.58
N ASP A 54 10.29 21.09 -1.71
CA ASP A 54 9.18 21.36 -2.65
C ASP A 54 8.88 20.18 -3.56
N LYS A 55 9.93 19.50 -4.02
CA LYS A 55 9.84 18.28 -4.83
C LYS A 55 10.68 17.19 -4.19
N VAL A 56 10.10 16.02 -4.02
CA VAL A 56 10.71 14.89 -3.31
C VAL A 56 10.60 13.64 -4.16
N SER A 57 11.66 12.83 -4.18
CA SER A 57 11.57 11.43 -4.59
C SER A 57 11.23 10.60 -3.36
N LEU A 58 9.95 10.32 -3.15
CA LEU A 58 9.45 9.60 -1.97
C LEU A 58 9.57 8.10 -2.21
N THR A 59 10.49 7.44 -1.51
CA THR A 59 10.73 5.99 -1.62
C THR A 59 9.86 5.19 -0.65
N ARG A 60 9.74 3.87 -0.87
CA ARG A 60 9.07 2.97 0.08
C ARG A 60 9.70 3.04 1.46
N ARG A 61 11.04 3.11 1.54
CA ARG A 61 11.75 3.27 2.82
C ARG A 61 11.28 4.51 3.58
N ASP A 62 11.18 5.64 2.91
CA ASP A 62 10.76 6.91 3.54
C ASP A 62 9.34 6.81 4.11
N VAL A 63 8.43 6.07 3.45
CA VAL A 63 7.06 5.89 3.95
C VAL A 63 7.02 4.88 5.10
N PHE A 64 7.80 3.79 5.02
CA PHE A 64 7.95 2.85 6.13
C PHE A 64 8.50 3.51 7.40
N GLU A 65 9.41 4.48 7.27
CA GLU A 65 9.89 5.26 8.43
C GLU A 65 8.77 6.02 9.15
N ILE A 66 7.68 6.36 8.45
CA ILE A 66 6.46 6.89 9.09
C ILE A 66 5.69 5.75 9.76
N GLY A 67 5.54 4.62 9.07
CA GLY A 67 4.90 3.41 9.56
C GLY A 67 5.56 2.78 10.79
N ASP A 68 6.84 3.08 11.04
CA ASP A 68 7.63 2.68 12.21
C ASP A 68 7.56 3.65 13.40
N ARG A 69 6.81 4.75 13.28
CA ARG A 69 6.59 5.68 14.39
C ARG A 69 5.59 5.12 15.40
N GLU A 70 5.52 5.80 16.54
CA GLU A 70 4.47 5.56 17.54
C GLU A 70 3.08 5.76 16.92
N ARG A 71 2.19 4.80 17.19
CA ARG A 71 0.81 4.78 16.69
C ARG A 71 -0.05 5.78 17.46
N THR A 72 -0.04 7.02 16.99
CA THR A 72 -0.88 8.12 17.49
C THR A 72 -1.78 8.63 16.35
N ALA A 73 -2.86 9.35 16.70
CA ALA A 73 -3.74 9.97 15.71
C ALA A 73 -2.98 10.88 14.72
N ASP A 74 -2.08 11.73 15.25
CA ASP A 74 -1.29 12.64 14.42
C ASP A 74 -0.35 11.90 13.47
N ASN A 75 0.32 10.85 13.94
CA ASN A 75 1.16 10.03 13.08
C ASN A 75 0.33 9.23 12.07
N ALA A 76 -0.90 8.82 12.41
CA ALA A 76 -1.77 8.10 11.49
C ALA A 76 -2.14 8.99 10.29
N PHE A 77 -2.36 10.29 10.54
CA PHE A 77 -2.52 11.28 9.48
C PHE A 77 -1.25 11.45 8.64
N GLN A 78 -0.07 11.48 9.28
CA GLN A 78 1.19 11.53 8.52
C GLN A 78 1.34 10.30 7.62
N LEU A 79 1.10 9.09 8.14
CA LEU A 79 1.18 7.86 7.37
C LEU A 79 0.18 7.85 6.22
N PHE A 80 -1.04 8.34 6.46
CA PHE A 80 -2.06 8.51 5.44
C PHE A 80 -1.61 9.48 4.33
N TYR A 81 -1.08 10.66 4.67
CA TYR A 81 -0.60 11.62 3.67
C TYR A 81 0.57 11.08 2.86
N TYR A 82 1.52 10.41 3.50
CA TYR A 82 2.66 9.81 2.82
C TYR A 82 2.25 8.65 1.91
N SER A 83 1.32 7.81 2.36
CA SER A 83 0.76 6.70 1.56
C SER A 83 0.01 7.22 0.33
N LEU A 84 -0.83 8.25 0.50
CA LEU A 84 -1.51 8.91 -0.61
C LEU A 84 -0.52 9.59 -1.57
N SER A 85 0.49 10.30 -1.04
CA SER A 85 1.52 10.95 -1.83
C SER A 85 2.27 9.94 -2.70
N TRP A 86 2.63 8.80 -2.11
CA TRP A 86 3.31 7.71 -2.80
C TRP A 86 2.42 7.08 -3.89
N GLY A 87 1.15 6.81 -3.59
CA GLY A 87 0.23 6.20 -4.57
C GLY A 87 -0.24 7.15 -5.69
N LEU A 88 -0.31 8.46 -5.44
CA LEU A 88 -0.77 9.45 -6.43
C LEU A 88 0.37 9.97 -7.33
N GLY A 89 1.61 9.95 -6.85
CA GLY A 89 2.77 10.48 -7.56
C GLY A 89 2.61 11.95 -7.98
N PRO A 90 3.23 12.39 -9.09
CA PRO A 90 3.30 13.82 -9.43
C PRO A 90 1.99 14.38 -10.00
N LYS A 91 1.09 13.52 -10.50
CA LYS A 91 -0.16 13.96 -11.14
C LYS A 91 -1.22 14.39 -10.11
N VAL A 92 -1.15 13.85 -8.87
CA VAL A 92 -2.05 14.14 -7.74
C VAL A 92 -3.53 14.35 -8.13
N PRO A 93 -4.12 13.41 -8.91
CA PRO A 93 -5.48 13.57 -9.42
C PRO A 93 -6.48 13.68 -8.27
N ARG A 94 -7.36 14.67 -8.36
CA ARG A 94 -8.46 14.90 -7.41
C ARG A 94 -8.02 15.01 -5.94
N LEU A 95 -6.78 15.45 -5.70
CA LEU A 95 -6.23 15.64 -4.35
C LEU A 95 -7.15 16.51 -3.47
N HIS A 96 -7.69 17.59 -4.03
CA HIS A 96 -8.63 18.47 -3.32
C HIS A 96 -9.87 17.70 -2.83
N HIS A 97 -10.54 16.92 -3.69
CA HIS A 97 -11.70 16.11 -3.30
C HIS A 97 -11.37 15.12 -2.17
N ARG A 98 -10.20 14.47 -2.23
CA ARG A 98 -9.74 13.54 -1.18
C ARG A 98 -9.59 14.26 0.15
N LEU A 99 -8.93 15.42 0.14
CA LEU A 99 -8.67 16.19 1.35
C LEU A 99 -9.92 16.91 1.89
N ASP A 100 -10.85 17.36 1.03
CA ASP A 100 -12.13 17.95 1.43
C ASP A 100 -12.97 16.93 2.20
N ASN A 101 -13.05 15.71 1.68
CA ASN A 101 -13.82 14.63 2.32
C ASN A 101 -13.14 14.15 3.61
N PHE A 102 -11.82 14.01 3.61
CA PHE A 102 -11.06 13.69 4.80
C PHE A 102 -11.25 14.76 5.90
N ALA A 103 -11.18 16.05 5.56
CA ALA A 103 -11.41 17.13 6.51
C ALA A 103 -12.83 17.12 7.10
N SER A 104 -13.83 16.76 6.28
CA SER A 104 -15.24 16.69 6.70
C SER A 104 -15.55 15.49 7.60
N HIS A 105 -14.69 14.45 7.62
CA HIS A 105 -14.87 13.22 8.40
C HIS A 105 -13.64 12.91 9.27
N ARG A 106 -12.94 13.96 9.72
CA ARG A 106 -11.60 13.83 10.32
C ARG A 106 -11.56 12.90 11.52
N ASP A 107 -12.55 13.00 12.41
CA ASP A 107 -12.56 12.24 13.67
C ASP A 107 -12.77 10.74 13.38
N GLU A 108 -13.78 10.40 12.58
CA GLU A 108 -14.02 9.01 12.13
C GLU A 108 -12.81 8.46 11.36
N ALA A 109 -12.26 9.26 10.43
CA ALA A 109 -11.08 8.85 9.67
C ALA A 109 -9.86 8.61 10.58
N SER A 110 -9.69 9.40 11.65
CA SER A 110 -8.63 9.20 12.64
C SER A 110 -8.76 7.85 13.35
N GLU A 111 -9.97 7.52 13.81
CA GLU A 111 -10.24 6.26 14.49
C GLU A 111 -10.01 5.06 13.56
N LEU A 112 -10.47 5.13 12.31
CA LEU A 112 -10.27 4.09 11.31
C LEU A 112 -8.80 3.89 10.98
N LEU A 113 -8.04 4.96 10.72
CA LEU A 113 -6.62 4.88 10.38
C LEU A 113 -5.79 4.33 11.54
N LEU A 114 -6.05 4.77 12.77
CA LEU A 114 -5.32 4.28 13.94
C LEU A 114 -5.65 2.81 14.22
N SER A 115 -6.92 2.42 14.11
CA SER A 115 -7.36 1.03 14.27
C SER A 115 -6.72 0.13 13.22
N ALA A 116 -6.71 0.56 11.96
CA ALA A 116 -6.07 -0.17 10.87
C ALA A 116 -4.56 -0.30 11.05
N TRP A 117 -3.89 0.74 11.58
CA TRP A 117 -2.46 0.67 11.88
C TRP A 117 -2.17 -0.29 13.05
N ASN A 118 -3.03 -0.35 14.06
CA ASN A 118 -2.91 -1.34 15.12
C ASN A 118 -3.07 -2.77 14.58
N ALA A 119 -4.09 -3.01 13.76
CA ALA A 119 -4.33 -4.32 13.11
C ALA A 119 -3.18 -4.72 12.19
N ALA A 120 -2.60 -3.77 11.43
CA ALA A 120 -1.45 -4.04 10.57
C ALA A 120 -0.18 -4.50 11.34
N ARG A 121 -0.17 -4.33 12.66
CA ARG A 121 0.94 -4.69 13.55
C ARG A 121 0.62 -5.85 14.48
N SER A 122 -0.60 -6.38 14.43
CA SER A 122 -0.98 -7.59 15.15
C SER A 122 -0.76 -8.82 14.25
N GLU A 123 -1.03 -10.00 14.78
CA GLU A 123 -1.02 -11.25 14.01
C GLU A 123 -2.37 -11.50 13.30
N GLU A 124 -3.16 -10.45 13.09
CA GLU A 124 -4.45 -10.53 12.39
C GLU A 124 -4.30 -10.89 10.91
N PHE A 125 -5.38 -11.46 10.34
CA PHE A 125 -5.45 -11.77 8.92
C PHE A 125 -5.56 -10.49 8.08
N ALA A 126 -5.11 -10.55 6.82
CA ALA A 126 -5.16 -9.39 5.93
C ALA A 126 -6.60 -8.93 5.68
N LYS A 127 -7.56 -9.87 5.66
CA LYS A 127 -9.00 -9.60 5.65
C LYS A 127 -9.43 -8.63 6.76
N ASP A 128 -9.02 -8.88 8.00
CA ASP A 128 -9.52 -8.15 9.17
C ASP A 128 -9.00 -6.71 9.18
N ALA A 129 -7.69 -6.55 8.96
CA ALA A 129 -7.07 -5.22 8.86
C ALA A 129 -7.66 -4.38 7.71
N PHE A 130 -7.97 -5.02 6.57
CA PHE A 130 -8.59 -4.34 5.43
C PHE A 130 -10.05 -3.97 5.65
N SER A 131 -10.81 -4.82 6.32
CA SER A 131 -12.22 -4.58 6.70
C SER A 131 -12.39 -3.36 7.62
N ILE A 132 -11.33 -2.92 8.30
CA ILE A 132 -11.36 -1.66 9.05
C ILE A 132 -11.50 -0.48 8.10
N LEU A 133 -10.84 -0.50 6.94
CA LEU A 133 -10.79 0.63 6.00
C LEU A 133 -11.77 0.49 4.82
N THR A 134 -12.38 -0.68 4.64
CA THR A 134 -13.33 -0.94 3.56
C THR A 134 -14.64 -1.54 4.06
N THR A 135 -15.71 -1.36 3.29
CA THR A 135 -16.97 -2.07 3.48
C THR A 135 -16.86 -3.52 3.01
N GLU A 136 -17.86 -4.33 3.31
CA GLU A 136 -17.96 -5.72 2.80
C GLU A 136 -17.97 -5.77 1.27
N ASP A 137 -18.55 -4.76 0.61
CA ASP A 137 -18.54 -4.61 -0.85
C ASP A 137 -17.22 -4.03 -1.41
N GLY A 138 -16.22 -3.78 -0.57
CA GLY A 138 -14.90 -3.29 -0.99
C GLY A 138 -14.79 -1.79 -1.24
N ALA A 139 -15.83 -1.01 -0.90
CA ALA A 139 -15.78 0.45 -0.95
C ALA A 139 -14.97 1.00 0.23
N GLY A 140 -14.25 2.12 0.03
CA GLY A 140 -13.52 2.77 1.13
C GLY A 140 -14.49 3.37 2.17
N ARG A 141 -14.23 3.13 3.46
CA ARG A 141 -14.99 3.72 4.56
C ARG A 141 -14.67 5.19 4.81
N ILE A 142 -13.44 5.60 4.47
CA ILE A 142 -13.07 7.01 4.37
C ILE A 142 -13.39 7.47 2.94
N PRO A 143 -14.28 8.46 2.73
CA PRO A 143 -14.69 8.84 1.38
C PRO A 143 -13.48 9.30 0.56
N TRP A 144 -13.44 8.88 -0.70
CA TRP A 144 -12.31 9.11 -1.61
C TRP A 144 -10.97 8.50 -1.17
N PHE A 145 -10.98 7.60 -0.19
CA PHE A 145 -9.87 6.73 0.15
C PHE A 145 -10.26 5.29 -0.18
N GLY A 146 -10.21 4.99 -1.48
CA GLY A 146 -10.63 3.70 -2.01
C GLY A 146 -9.64 2.56 -1.69
N PRO A 147 -10.03 1.32 -2.05
CA PRO A 147 -9.35 0.10 -1.61
C PRO A 147 -7.85 0.07 -1.95
N ALA A 148 -7.44 0.55 -3.12
CA ALA A 148 -6.01 0.61 -3.51
C ALA A 148 -5.15 1.49 -2.60
N PHE A 149 -5.71 2.54 -2.01
CA PHE A 149 -4.99 3.36 -1.06
C PHE A 149 -5.05 2.79 0.35
N SER A 150 -6.13 2.08 0.70
CA SER A 150 -6.22 1.30 1.94
C SER A 150 -5.14 0.22 2.00
N THR A 151 -4.92 -0.55 0.92
CA THR A 151 -3.84 -1.55 0.87
C THR A 151 -2.45 -0.93 0.99
N LYS A 152 -2.21 0.21 0.33
CA LYS A 152 -0.95 0.96 0.46
C LYS A 152 -0.71 1.45 1.89
N PHE A 153 -1.74 1.99 2.55
CA PHE A 153 -1.64 2.39 3.96
C PHE A 153 -1.28 1.20 4.85
N LEU A 154 -1.98 0.08 4.70
CA LEU A 154 -1.72 -1.15 5.47
C LEU A 154 -0.31 -1.71 5.21
N TYR A 155 0.12 -1.74 3.95
CA TYR A 155 1.46 -2.17 3.55
C TYR A 155 2.56 -1.39 4.26
N PHE A 156 2.39 -0.08 4.44
CA PHE A 156 3.37 0.74 5.16
C PHE A 156 3.18 0.69 6.69
N ALA A 157 1.95 0.57 7.17
CA ALA A 157 1.58 0.54 8.59
C ALA A 157 2.22 -0.62 9.36
N GLN A 158 2.40 -1.78 8.72
CA GLN A 158 3.07 -2.93 9.33
C GLN A 158 4.57 -2.68 9.66
N GLY A 159 5.17 -1.62 9.12
CA GLY A 159 6.57 -1.26 9.36
C GLY A 159 7.58 -2.05 8.51
N ALA A 160 8.86 -1.65 8.56
CA ALA A 160 9.91 -2.26 7.73
C ALA A 160 10.64 -3.44 8.39
N ALA A 161 10.42 -3.70 9.68
CA ALA A 161 11.22 -4.63 10.46
C ALA A 161 11.08 -6.11 10.03
N ALA A 162 9.88 -6.51 9.59
CA ALA A 162 9.59 -7.88 9.18
C ALA A 162 9.40 -8.01 7.65
N ALA A 163 9.34 -9.25 7.17
CA ALA A 163 8.77 -9.51 5.85
C ALA A 163 7.30 -9.06 5.85
N PRO A 164 6.86 -8.35 4.80
CA PRO A 164 5.53 -7.76 4.77
C PRO A 164 4.52 -8.87 4.52
N LYS A 165 3.41 -8.84 5.27
CA LYS A 165 2.28 -9.77 5.07
C LYS A 165 1.10 -9.08 4.39
N LEU A 166 0.92 -7.79 4.68
CA LEU A 166 -0.05 -6.94 3.99
C LEU A 166 0.66 -6.34 2.80
N ILE A 167 0.20 -6.59 1.58
CA ILE A 167 0.86 -6.19 0.34
C ILE A 167 0.02 -5.17 -0.41
N SER A 168 0.63 -4.15 -0.99
CA SER A 168 -0.12 -3.16 -1.76
C SER A 168 -0.71 -3.79 -3.02
N LEU A 169 -2.01 -3.61 -3.22
CA LEU A 169 -2.73 -4.00 -4.42
C LEU A 169 -3.22 -2.76 -5.17
N ASP A 170 -3.01 -2.71 -6.49
CA ASP A 170 -3.64 -1.75 -7.38
C ASP A 170 -4.03 -2.37 -8.72
N ARG A 171 -4.56 -1.51 -9.60
CA ARG A 171 -5.04 -1.88 -10.92
C ARG A 171 -4.00 -2.61 -11.76
N ASP A 172 -2.75 -2.15 -11.77
CA ASP A 172 -1.73 -2.71 -12.64
C ASP A 172 -1.36 -4.13 -12.18
N ILE A 173 -1.27 -4.35 -10.86
CA ILE A 173 -1.10 -5.67 -10.27
C ILE A 173 -2.28 -6.58 -10.62
N ALA A 174 -3.53 -6.11 -10.44
CA ALA A 174 -4.72 -6.90 -10.73
C ALA A 174 -4.78 -7.32 -12.21
N VAL A 175 -4.47 -6.40 -13.13
CA VAL A 175 -4.36 -6.69 -14.58
C VAL A 175 -3.28 -7.73 -14.85
N ASN A 176 -2.10 -7.59 -14.27
CA ASN A 176 -0.97 -8.49 -14.53
C ASN A 176 -1.15 -9.89 -13.92
N LEU A 177 -1.97 -10.01 -12.87
CA LEU A 177 -2.36 -11.31 -12.30
C LEU A 177 -3.44 -12.03 -13.10
N ALA A 178 -4.17 -11.32 -13.97
CA ALA A 178 -5.29 -11.91 -14.70
C ALA A 178 -4.88 -13.10 -15.59
N ARG A 179 -3.64 -13.11 -16.07
CA ARG A 179 -3.12 -14.20 -16.91
C ARG A 179 -2.91 -15.51 -16.14
N ASP A 180 -2.50 -15.44 -14.88
CA ASP A 180 -1.88 -16.60 -14.21
C ASP A 180 -2.64 -17.05 -12.96
N ALA A 181 -3.19 -16.11 -12.20
CA ALA A 181 -3.80 -16.41 -10.89
C ALA A 181 -5.18 -15.78 -10.70
N TRP A 182 -5.58 -14.78 -11.49
CA TRP A 182 -6.85 -14.09 -11.29
C TRP A 182 -7.63 -13.75 -12.58
N PRO A 183 -8.09 -14.75 -13.36
CA PRO A 183 -8.72 -14.52 -14.67
C PRO A 183 -9.81 -13.44 -14.71
N ASP A 184 -10.65 -13.38 -13.67
CA ASP A 184 -11.74 -12.41 -13.54
C ASP A 184 -11.36 -11.24 -12.61
N ALA A 185 -10.16 -10.68 -12.80
CA ALA A 185 -9.67 -9.60 -11.94
C ALA A 185 -10.55 -8.35 -12.02
N THR A 186 -11.04 -7.90 -10.87
CA THR A 186 -11.57 -6.55 -10.74
C THR A 186 -10.40 -5.58 -10.56
N THR A 187 -10.49 -4.40 -11.17
CA THR A 187 -9.35 -3.45 -11.21
C THR A 187 -9.49 -2.27 -10.25
N ASP A 188 -10.69 -2.04 -9.72
CA ASP A 188 -11.03 -0.81 -9.02
C ASP A 188 -11.70 -1.04 -7.65
N VAL A 189 -12.24 -2.23 -7.39
CA VAL A 189 -12.95 -2.59 -6.14
C VAL A 189 -12.58 -4.01 -5.72
N TRP A 190 -12.19 -4.18 -4.45
CA TRP A 190 -11.81 -5.47 -3.87
C TRP A 190 -12.47 -5.63 -2.51
N VAL A 191 -13.19 -6.74 -2.34
CA VAL A 191 -13.74 -7.14 -1.04
C VAL A 191 -12.63 -7.69 -0.14
N PRO A 192 -12.79 -7.68 1.19
CA PRO A 192 -11.77 -8.16 2.11
C PRO A 192 -11.24 -9.57 1.85
N GLU A 193 -12.10 -10.50 1.45
CA GLU A 193 -11.69 -11.86 1.09
C GLU A 193 -10.76 -11.91 -0.12
N VAL A 194 -10.97 -11.04 -1.11
CA VAL A 194 -10.09 -10.96 -2.29
C VAL A 194 -8.72 -10.43 -1.90
N TYR A 195 -8.68 -9.44 -1.01
CA TYR A 195 -7.42 -8.89 -0.53
C TYR A 195 -6.61 -9.91 0.29
N ASP A 196 -7.30 -10.71 1.11
CA ASP A 196 -6.67 -11.78 1.90
C ASP A 196 -6.02 -12.83 0.99
N LYS A 197 -6.79 -13.36 0.03
CA LYS A 197 -6.29 -14.31 -0.98
C LYS A 197 -5.13 -13.75 -1.80
N TYR A 198 -5.18 -12.46 -2.13
CA TYR A 198 -4.08 -11.78 -2.80
C TYR A 198 -2.81 -11.79 -1.94
N CYS A 199 -2.90 -11.46 -0.65
CA CYS A 199 -1.75 -11.46 0.26
C CYS A 199 -1.19 -12.89 0.47
N THR A 200 -2.07 -13.89 0.57
CA THR A 200 -1.69 -15.31 0.61
C THR A 200 -0.89 -15.69 -0.63
N LEU A 201 -1.43 -15.45 -1.83
CA LEU A 201 -0.76 -15.75 -3.10
C LEU A 201 0.63 -15.09 -3.20
N MET A 202 0.76 -13.81 -2.86
CA MET A 202 2.05 -13.10 -2.91
C MET A 202 3.07 -13.70 -1.94
N THR A 203 2.61 -14.19 -0.78
CA THR A 203 3.45 -14.85 0.22
C THR A 203 3.90 -16.23 -0.26
N GLU A 204 2.97 -17.04 -0.78
CA GLU A 204 3.27 -18.37 -1.32
C GLU A 204 4.22 -18.30 -2.53
N TRP A 205 4.05 -17.30 -3.40
CA TRP A 205 4.98 -17.03 -4.50
C TRP A 205 6.37 -16.62 -4.01
N ALA A 206 6.46 -15.87 -2.92
CA ALA A 206 7.75 -15.53 -2.31
C ALA A 206 8.42 -16.76 -1.68
N ASP A 207 7.65 -17.65 -1.06
CA ASP A 207 8.14 -18.91 -0.51
C ASP A 207 8.61 -19.86 -1.62
N GLU A 208 7.84 -20.00 -2.70
CA GLU A 208 8.23 -20.78 -3.89
C GLU A 208 9.55 -20.24 -4.47
N ALA A 209 9.65 -18.92 -4.65
CA ALA A 209 10.87 -18.29 -5.15
C ALA A 209 12.07 -18.52 -4.22
N SER A 210 11.86 -18.49 -2.90
CA SER A 210 12.91 -18.71 -1.91
C SER A 210 13.42 -20.16 -1.88
N GLN A 211 12.62 -21.11 -2.36
CA GLN A 211 12.96 -22.53 -2.45
C GLN A 211 13.58 -22.91 -3.79
N ASP A 212 13.51 -22.02 -4.79
CA ASP A 212 14.10 -22.28 -6.10
C ASP A 212 15.64 -22.30 -6.04
N SER A 213 16.25 -23.31 -6.65
CA SER A 213 17.70 -23.50 -6.63
C SER A 213 18.51 -22.37 -7.28
N SER A 214 17.88 -21.54 -8.11
CA SER A 214 18.49 -20.37 -8.73
C SER A 214 18.52 -19.13 -7.83
N VAL A 215 17.87 -19.18 -6.67
CA VAL A 215 17.75 -18.09 -5.71
C VAL A 215 18.44 -18.49 -4.40
N ASP A 216 19.47 -17.75 -3.99
CA ASP A 216 20.31 -18.05 -2.82
C ASP A 216 19.93 -17.26 -1.55
N ARG A 217 18.71 -16.73 -1.51
CA ARG A 217 18.22 -15.81 -0.48
C ARG A 217 16.73 -15.98 -0.25
N THR A 218 16.26 -15.55 0.92
CA THR A 218 14.82 -15.36 1.15
C THR A 218 14.30 -14.21 0.30
N VAL A 219 13.22 -14.48 -0.43
CA VAL A 219 12.47 -13.52 -1.23
C VAL A 219 11.31 -13.01 -0.39
N ARG A 220 11.03 -11.71 -0.47
CA ARG A 220 9.89 -11.09 0.22
C ARG A 220 8.69 -10.96 -0.73
N ALA A 221 7.48 -11.02 -0.19
CA ALA A 221 6.25 -10.83 -0.96
C ALA A 221 6.17 -9.47 -1.69
N ASP A 222 6.80 -8.41 -1.15
CA ASP A 222 6.87 -7.11 -1.82
C ASP A 222 7.89 -7.03 -2.97
N GLU A 223 8.75 -8.04 -3.12
CA GLU A 223 9.55 -8.24 -4.33
C GLU A 223 8.72 -8.86 -5.45
N ILE A 224 7.84 -9.80 -5.11
CA ILE A 224 6.88 -10.41 -6.04
C ILE A 224 5.92 -9.33 -6.55
N GLU A 225 5.35 -8.52 -5.65
CA GLU A 225 4.51 -7.38 -6.01
C GLU A 225 5.18 -6.46 -7.04
N LEU A 226 6.45 -6.11 -6.81
CA LEU A 226 7.15 -5.18 -7.67
C LEU A 226 7.51 -5.80 -9.02
N ALA A 227 7.86 -7.09 -9.04
CA ALA A 227 8.09 -7.84 -10.27
C ALA A 227 6.80 -7.95 -11.10
N VAL A 228 5.66 -8.29 -10.45
CA VAL A 228 4.33 -8.32 -11.09
C VAL A 228 3.95 -6.95 -11.64
N THR A 229 4.15 -5.87 -10.88
CA THR A 229 3.84 -4.50 -11.32
C THR A 229 4.63 -4.09 -12.56
N ARG A 230 5.89 -4.53 -12.66
CA ARG A 230 6.78 -4.20 -13.79
C ARG A 230 6.62 -5.12 -15.00
N ARG A 231 5.76 -6.14 -14.89
CA ARG A 231 5.51 -7.12 -15.95
C ARG A 231 4.80 -6.41 -17.10
N ALA A 232 5.45 -6.38 -18.26
CA ALA A 232 4.96 -5.77 -19.49
C ALA A 232 4.22 -6.79 -20.38
#